data_AF-A0A3L7VWM2-F1
#
_entry.id   AF-A0A3L7VWM2-F1
#
_cell.length_a   1.000
_cell.length_b   1.000
_cell.length_c   1.000
_cell.angle_alpha   90.00
_cell.angle_beta   90.00
_cell.angle_gamma   90.00
#
_symmetry.space_group_name_H-M   'P 1'
#
loop_
_entity.id
_entity.type
_entity.pdbx_description
1 polymer ?
#
loop_
_entity_poly.entity_id
_entity_poly.type
_entity_poly.pdbx_seq_one_letter_code
_entity_poly.pdbx_strand_id
1 'polypeptide(L)'
;MYIRWIVRHHKNADTANVSFFDAYLVESYRDDAGQPRQRTICYLGNIRQIDDNFPALEREIFFIRAERIIAGMSSLSSDERQSVSAMLRQKVPDLNPQEVETAVRNNIRWYRKWRQQRGLPISQAEIDKLLSDDGDDFGVM
;
A
#
# COMPACT_ATOMS: atom_id res chain seq x y z
N MET A 1 -19.05 0.23 8.20
CA MET A 1 -18.35 0.23 6.88
C MET A 1 -17.50 -1.01 6.78
N TYR A 2 -17.09 -1.41 5.57
CA TYR A 2 -16.19 -2.53 5.35
C TYR A 2 -15.34 -2.33 4.08
N ILE A 3 -14.25 -3.11 3.95
CA ILE A 3 -13.45 -3.13 2.73
C ILE A 3 -14.00 -4.17 1.77
N ARG A 4 -14.41 -3.72 0.58
CA ARG A 4 -14.72 -4.60 -0.55
C ARG A 4 -13.47 -4.77 -1.41
N TRP A 5 -13.01 -6.00 -1.52
CA TRP A 5 -11.92 -6.39 -2.41
C TRP A 5 -12.48 -6.89 -3.74
N ILE A 6 -12.05 -6.27 -4.84
CA ILE A 6 -12.32 -6.77 -6.20
C ILE A 6 -11.03 -7.40 -6.73
N VAL A 7 -11.11 -8.66 -7.13
CA VAL A 7 -9.97 -9.40 -7.67
C VAL A 7 -10.07 -9.43 -9.19
N ARG A 8 -8.99 -9.04 -9.87
CA ARG A 8 -8.85 -9.11 -11.32
C ARG A 8 -7.65 -9.98 -11.65
N HIS A 9 -7.85 -11.02 -12.45
CA HIS A 9 -6.75 -11.83 -12.95
C HIS A 9 -6.11 -11.19 -14.18
N HIS A 10 -4.82 -11.45 -14.38
CA HIS A 10 -4.16 -11.07 -15.62
C HIS A 10 -4.83 -11.78 -16.83
N LYS A 11 -4.95 -11.07 -17.97
CA LYS A 11 -5.59 -11.63 -19.18
C LYS A 11 -4.93 -12.92 -19.69
N ASN A 12 -3.65 -13.09 -19.37
CA ASN A 12 -2.86 -14.29 -19.66
C ASN A 12 -2.49 -14.99 -18.35
N ALA A 13 -3.49 -15.40 -17.57
CA ALA A 13 -3.29 -16.04 -16.26
C ALA A 13 -2.43 -17.32 -16.35
N ASP A 14 -2.48 -18.02 -17.49
CA ASP A 14 -1.68 -19.23 -17.75
C ASP A 14 -0.17 -18.94 -17.91
N THR A 15 0.22 -17.68 -18.11
CA THR A 15 1.61 -17.27 -18.39
C THR A 15 2.17 -16.37 -17.29
N ALA A 16 1.31 -15.69 -16.54
CA ALA A 16 1.69 -14.80 -15.46
C ALA A 16 0.80 -15.08 -14.26
N ASN A 17 1.39 -15.66 -13.21
CA ASN A 17 0.71 -15.93 -11.94
C ASN A 17 0.55 -14.64 -11.13
N VAL A 18 -0.23 -13.71 -11.68
CA VAL A 18 -0.43 -12.36 -11.14
C VAL A 18 -1.92 -12.06 -11.04
N SER A 19 -2.33 -11.66 -9.85
CA SER A 19 -3.68 -11.17 -9.55
C SER A 19 -3.62 -9.74 -8.99
N PHE A 20 -4.62 -8.95 -9.31
CA PHE A 20 -4.74 -7.55 -8.89
C PHE A 20 -5.89 -7.43 -7.90
N PHE A 21 -5.64 -6.82 -6.75
CA PHE A 21 -6.61 -6.64 -5.68
C PHE A 21 -6.92 -5.16 -5.52
N ASP A 22 -8.11 -4.74 -5.92
CA ASP A 22 -8.61 -3.38 -5.75
C ASP A 22 -9.39 -3.27 -4.44
N ALA A 23 -9.03 -2.31 -3.58
CA ALA A 23 -9.66 -2.06 -2.30
C ALA A 23 -10.64 -0.88 -2.39
N TYR A 24 -11.89 -1.08 -1.96
CA TYR A 24 -12.90 -0.02 -1.87
C TYR A 24 -13.47 0.04 -0.46
N LEU A 25 -13.58 1.26 0.10
CA LEU A 25 -14.36 1.48 1.32
C LEU A 25 -15.84 1.54 0.95
N VAL A 26 -16.65 0.70 1.58
CA VAL A 26 -18.08 0.59 1.32
C VAL A 26 -18.87 0.80 2.61
N GLU A 27 -19.98 1.52 2.50
CA GLU A 27 -20.96 1.69 3.55
C GLU A 27 -22.24 0.93 3.22
N SER A 28 -22.79 0.24 4.23
CA SER A 28 -24.11 -0.38 4.18
C SER A 28 -25.10 0.50 4.92
N TYR A 29 -26.27 0.74 4.33
CA TYR A 29 -27.35 1.52 4.91
C TYR A 29 -28.71 0.92 4.54
N ARG A 30 -29.80 1.42 5.11
CA ARG A 30 -31.17 1.10 4.66
C ARG A 30 -31.76 2.30 3.94
N ASP A 31 -32.42 2.08 2.82
CA ASP A 31 -33.19 3.13 2.15
C ASP A 31 -34.50 3.44 2.89
N ASP A 32 -35.28 4.41 2.39
CA ASP A 32 -36.52 4.85 3.00
C ASP A 32 -37.59 3.73 3.07
N ALA A 33 -37.48 2.72 2.22
CA ALA A 33 -38.33 1.52 2.24
C ALA A 33 -37.78 0.43 3.19
N GLY A 34 -36.74 0.74 3.96
CA GLY A 34 -36.07 -0.18 4.86
C GLY A 34 -35.19 -1.23 4.17
N GLN A 35 -35.00 -1.15 2.84
CA GLN A 35 -34.25 -2.17 2.10
C GLN A 35 -32.74 -1.96 2.26
N PRO A 36 -31.95 -3.04 2.42
CA PRO A 36 -30.51 -2.93 2.55
C PRO A 36 -29.87 -2.43 1.23
N ARG A 37 -29.04 -1.41 1.33
CA ARG A 37 -28.28 -0.81 0.24
C ARG A 37 -26.80 -0.70 0.59
N GLN A 38 -25.98 -0.54 -0.44
CA GLN A 38 -24.55 -0.33 -0.32
C GLN A 38 -24.12 0.82 -1.22
N ARG A 39 -23.19 1.65 -0.75
CA ARG A 39 -22.53 2.67 -1.56
C ARG A 39 -21.03 2.62 -1.37
N THR A 40 -20.30 2.78 -2.47
CA THR A 40 -18.85 2.97 -2.44
C THR A 40 -18.57 4.37 -1.93
N ILE A 41 -17.78 4.47 -0.85
CA ILE A 41 -17.32 5.75 -0.31
C ILE A 41 -16.07 6.21 -1.08
N CYS A 42 -15.07 5.33 -1.20
CA CYS A 42 -13.83 5.66 -1.90
C CYS A 42 -13.09 4.41 -2.41
N TYR A 43 -12.18 4.64 -3.35
CA TYR A 43 -11.17 3.69 -3.76
C TYR A 43 -9.90 3.91 -2.93
N LEU A 44 -9.39 2.87 -2.29
CA LEU A 44 -8.25 2.94 -1.36
C LEU A 44 -6.92 2.53 -2.01
N GLY A 45 -6.97 1.88 -3.18
CA GLY A 45 -5.78 1.50 -3.93
C GLY A 45 -5.85 0.10 -4.51
N ASN A 46 -4.77 -0.28 -5.20
CA ASN A 46 -4.57 -1.60 -5.77
C ASN A 46 -3.24 -2.16 -5.31
N ILE A 47 -3.20 -3.48 -5.11
CA ILE A 47 -1.96 -4.23 -4.86
C ILE A 47 -1.94 -5.49 -5.73
N ARG A 48 -0.75 -5.86 -6.21
CA ARG A 48 -0.56 -7.09 -6.97
C ARG A 48 -0.14 -8.23 -6.06
N GLN A 49 -0.72 -9.39 -6.30
CA GLN A 49 -0.30 -10.66 -5.75
C GLN A 49 0.43 -11.42 -6.86
N ILE A 50 1.65 -11.88 -6.58
CA ILE A 50 2.47 -12.68 -7.48
C ILE A 50 2.79 -13.98 -6.75
N ASP A 51 2.50 -15.12 -7.37
CA ASP A 51 2.72 -16.44 -6.75
C ASP A 51 2.11 -16.53 -5.34
N ASP A 52 0.84 -16.14 -5.23
CA ASP A 52 0.06 -16.08 -3.97
C ASP A 52 0.62 -15.17 -2.87
N ASN A 53 1.65 -14.36 -3.18
CA ASN A 53 2.27 -13.47 -2.21
C ASN A 53 2.11 -12.00 -2.62
N PHE A 54 1.85 -11.14 -1.64
CA PHE A 54 1.93 -9.68 -1.82
C PHE A 54 3.39 -9.25 -1.62
N PRO A 55 4.08 -8.73 -2.65
CA PRO A 55 5.48 -8.33 -2.53
C PRO A 55 5.67 -7.26 -1.45
N ALA A 56 6.70 -7.39 -0.61
CA ALA A 56 6.91 -6.53 0.56
C ALA A 56 6.87 -5.03 0.23
N LEU A 57 7.59 -4.60 -0.81
CA LEU A 57 7.58 -3.19 -1.22
C LEU A 57 6.22 -2.72 -1.73
N GLU A 58 5.46 -3.60 -2.42
CA GLU A 58 4.12 -3.24 -2.90
C GLU A 58 3.12 -3.11 -1.76
N ARG A 59 3.26 -3.91 -0.69
CA ARG A 59 2.45 -3.78 0.53
C ARG A 59 2.61 -2.40 1.15
N GLU A 60 3.84 -1.96 1.35
CA GLU A 60 4.09 -0.65 1.98
C GLU A 60 3.67 0.51 1.08
N ILE A 61 3.93 0.43 -0.24
CA ILE A 61 3.44 1.45 -1.18
C ILE A 61 1.92 1.52 -1.18
N PHE A 62 1.23 0.38 -1.10
CA PHE A 62 -0.23 0.32 -0.99
C PHE A 62 -0.71 1.01 0.29
N PHE A 63 -0.11 0.70 1.45
CA PHE A 63 -0.51 1.30 2.73
C PHE A 63 -0.24 2.80 2.80
N ILE A 64 0.94 3.27 2.39
CA ILE A 64 1.25 4.72 2.35
C ILE A 64 0.19 5.48 1.54
N ARG A 65 -0.24 4.92 0.41
CA ARG A 65 -1.30 5.52 -0.42
C ARG A 65 -2.67 5.46 0.24
N ALA A 66 -3.04 4.30 0.79
CA ALA A 66 -4.33 4.09 1.42
C ALA A 66 -4.49 4.99 2.67
N GLU A 67 -3.48 5.06 3.52
CA GLU A 67 -3.45 5.90 4.73
C GLU A 67 -3.57 7.38 4.39
N ARG A 68 -2.88 7.84 3.34
CA ARG A 68 -3.02 9.22 2.85
C ARG A 68 -4.45 9.52 2.38
N ILE A 69 -5.08 8.58 1.69
CA ILE A 69 -6.49 8.72 1.28
C ILE A 69 -7.39 8.79 2.52
N ILE A 70 -7.24 7.86 3.46
CA ILE A 70 -8.05 7.76 4.68
C ILE A 70 -7.89 9.02 5.54
N ALA A 71 -6.67 9.52 5.71
CA ALA A 71 -6.38 10.74 6.48
C ALA A 71 -7.08 11.98 5.88
N GLY A 72 -7.19 12.03 4.55
CA GLY A 72 -7.88 13.10 3.83
C GLY A 72 -9.42 13.03 3.91
N MET A 73 -10.01 11.98 4.49
CA MET A 73 -11.47 11.82 4.57
C MET A 73 -12.03 12.53 5.81
N SER A 74 -12.54 13.75 5.64
CA SER A 74 -13.17 14.52 6.72
C SER A 74 -14.45 13.90 7.29
N SER A 75 -15.13 13.03 6.52
CA SER A 75 -16.33 12.32 6.96
C SER A 75 -16.04 11.14 7.90
N LEU A 76 -14.77 10.79 8.12
CA LEU A 76 -14.37 9.72 9.02
C LEU A 76 -13.76 10.29 10.29
N SER A 77 -14.24 9.85 11.44
CA SER A 77 -13.61 10.05 12.74
C SER A 77 -12.25 9.33 12.84
N SER A 78 -11.44 9.69 13.84
CA SER A 78 -10.15 9.02 14.08
C SER A 78 -10.31 7.50 14.29
N ASP A 79 -11.32 7.09 15.06
CA ASP A 79 -11.58 5.67 15.35
C ASP A 79 -12.00 4.90 14.10
N GLU A 80 -12.82 5.53 13.25
CA GLU A 80 -13.21 4.94 11.96
C GLU A 80 -12.02 4.80 11.02
N ARG A 81 -11.13 5.80 10.96
CA ARG A 81 -9.90 5.72 10.18
C ARG A 81 -9.01 4.56 10.65
N GLN A 82 -8.83 4.42 11.96
CA GLN A 82 -8.07 3.30 12.54
C GLN A 82 -8.71 1.95 12.23
N SER A 83 -10.04 1.85 12.32
CA SER A 83 -10.79 0.64 11.96
C SER A 83 -10.63 0.28 10.48
N VAL A 84 -10.68 1.27 9.57
CA VAL A 84 -10.45 1.05 8.14
C VAL A 84 -9.04 0.55 7.86
N SER A 85 -8.02 1.17 8.47
CA SER A 85 -6.63 0.70 8.35
C SER A 85 -6.45 -0.72 8.88
N ALA A 86 -7.08 -1.07 10.01
CA ALA A 86 -7.04 -2.43 10.54
C ALA A 86 -7.71 -3.45 9.60
N MET A 87 -8.83 -3.10 8.96
CA MET A 87 -9.48 -3.96 7.96
C MET A 87 -8.62 -4.19 6.72
N LEU A 88 -7.84 -3.19 6.28
CA LEU A 88 -6.86 -3.37 5.20
C LEU A 88 -5.76 -4.36 5.61
N ARG A 89 -5.23 -4.24 6.85
CA ARG A 89 -4.18 -5.11 7.40
C ARG A 89 -4.60 -6.57 7.54
N GLN A 90 -5.89 -6.85 7.69
CA GLN A 90 -6.40 -8.23 7.67
C GLN A 90 -6.14 -8.96 6.34
N LYS A 91 -6.14 -8.23 5.22
CA LYS A 91 -5.90 -8.82 3.88
C LYS A 91 -4.45 -8.65 3.43
N VAL A 92 -3.84 -7.51 3.74
CA VAL A 92 -2.47 -7.17 3.38
C VAL A 92 -1.67 -7.05 4.69
N PRO A 93 -0.99 -8.11 5.15
CA PRO A 93 -0.35 -8.12 6.45
C PRO A 93 0.88 -7.19 6.49
N ASP A 94 1.25 -6.77 7.70
CA ASP A 94 2.49 -6.05 7.98
C ASP A 94 3.72 -6.79 7.45
N LEU A 95 4.76 -6.01 7.14
CA LEU A 95 6.06 -6.57 6.88
C LEU A 95 6.64 -7.16 8.16
N ASN A 96 7.20 -8.36 8.06
CA ASN A 96 8.05 -8.87 9.12
C ASN A 96 9.47 -8.24 9.05
N PRO A 97 10.29 -8.34 10.11
CA PRO A 97 11.63 -7.74 10.12
C PRO A 97 12.52 -8.18 8.95
N GLN A 98 12.46 -9.44 8.53
CA GLN A 98 13.26 -9.95 7.41
C GLN A 98 12.83 -9.33 6.07
N GLU A 99 11.53 -9.11 5.88
CA GLU A 99 10.98 -8.48 4.69
C GLU A 99 11.36 -7.01 4.60
N VAL A 100 11.35 -6.29 5.73
CA VAL A 100 11.83 -4.90 5.80
C VAL A 100 13.31 -4.83 5.42
N GLU A 101 14.15 -5.66 6.03
CA GLU A 101 15.58 -5.69 5.71
C GLU A 101 15.84 -5.99 4.23
N THR A 102 15.12 -6.96 3.68
CA THR A 102 15.21 -7.34 2.27
C THR A 102 14.78 -6.19 1.36
N ALA A 103 13.69 -5.50 1.70
CA ALA A 103 13.20 -4.35 0.95
C ALA A 103 14.21 -3.21 0.96
N VAL A 104 14.79 -2.86 2.12
CA VAL A 104 15.82 -1.83 2.25
C VAL A 104 17.05 -2.17 1.40
N ARG A 105 17.57 -3.40 1.52
CA ARG A 105 18.72 -3.87 0.75
C ARG A 105 18.48 -3.80 -0.75
N ASN A 106 17.30 -4.22 -1.21
CA ASN A 106 16.94 -4.19 -2.62
C ASN A 106 16.81 -2.76 -3.15
N ASN A 107 16.24 -1.84 -2.37
CA ASN A 107 16.12 -0.43 -2.74
C ASN A 107 17.49 0.26 -2.83
N ILE A 108 18.39 0.04 -1.88
CA ILE A 108 19.76 0.57 -1.93
C ILE A 108 20.49 0.04 -3.17
N ARG A 109 20.40 -1.27 -3.43
CA ARG A 109 21.00 -1.91 -4.61
C ARG A 109 20.47 -1.32 -5.91
N TRP A 110 19.15 -1.13 -5.99
CA TRP A 110 18.50 -0.51 -7.14
C TRP A 110 19.00 0.93 -7.34
N TYR A 111 19.01 1.74 -6.27
CA TYR A 111 19.43 3.14 -6.33
C TYR A 111 20.88 3.30 -6.80
N ARG A 112 21.79 2.47 -6.27
CA ARG A 112 23.20 2.40 -6.72
C ARG A 112 23.28 2.10 -8.22
N LYS A 113 22.56 1.09 -8.69
CA LYS A 113 22.54 0.70 -10.10
C LYS A 113 21.98 1.83 -10.98
N TRP A 114 20.89 2.48 -10.55
CA TRP A 114 20.27 3.59 -11.26
C TRP A 114 21.22 4.78 -11.42
N ARG A 115 21.97 5.11 -10.36
CA ARG A 115 22.98 6.19 -10.34
C ARG A 115 24.17 5.87 -11.25
N GLN A 116 24.69 4.64 -11.17
CA GLN A 116 25.78 4.18 -12.03
C GLN A 116 25.42 4.23 -13.52
N GLN A 117 24.21 3.82 -13.90
CA GLN A 117 23.74 3.85 -15.28
C GLN A 117 23.64 5.27 -15.87
N ARG A 118 23.64 6.31 -15.03
CA ARG A 118 23.57 7.71 -15.42
C ARG A 118 24.91 8.43 -15.29
N GLY A 119 26.01 7.70 -15.07
CA GLY A 119 27.33 8.29 -14.91
C GLY A 119 27.50 9.06 -13.59
N LEU A 120 26.65 8.82 -12.61
CA LEU A 120 26.68 9.48 -11.30
C LEU A 120 26.94 8.45 -10.20
N PRO A 121 28.08 7.75 -10.15
CA PRO A 121 28.32 6.75 -9.10
C PRO A 121 28.19 7.38 -7.71
N ILE A 122 27.76 6.58 -6.73
CA ILE A 122 27.60 7.00 -5.33
C ILE A 122 28.53 6.18 -4.46
N SER A 123 29.24 6.86 -3.55
CA SER A 123 30.13 6.24 -2.58
C SER A 123 29.35 5.60 -1.42
N GLN A 124 30.00 4.74 -0.65
CA GLN A 124 29.41 4.17 0.57
C GLN A 124 29.09 5.27 1.58
N ALA A 125 29.99 6.24 1.77
CA ALA A 125 29.78 7.34 2.71
C ALA A 125 28.57 8.23 2.36
N GLU A 126 28.30 8.46 1.06
CA GLU A 126 27.08 9.15 0.63
C GLU A 126 25.81 8.33 0.90
N ILE A 127 25.87 7.00 0.75
CA ILE A 127 24.74 6.12 1.12
C ILE A 127 24.51 6.15 2.62
N ASP A 128 25.57 6.03 3.43
CA ASP A 128 25.46 6.07 4.89
C ASP A 128 24.88 7.41 5.33
N LYS A 129 25.32 8.52 4.72
CA LYS A 129 24.75 9.84 4.94
C LYS A 129 23.26 9.91 4.60
N LEU A 130 22.84 9.36 3.46
CA LEU A 130 21.41 9.32 3.06
C LEU A 130 20.55 8.51 4.04
N LEU A 131 21.10 7.46 4.65
CA LEU A 131 20.38 6.61 5.59
C LEU A 131 20.37 7.15 7.02
N SER A 132 21.32 8.03 7.36
CA SER A 132 21.39 8.72 8.65
C SER A 132 20.68 10.08 8.67
N ASP A 133 20.29 10.58 7.50
CA ASP A 133 19.56 11.84 7.39
C ASP A 133 18.11 11.57 7.82
N ASP A 134 17.80 11.89 9.08
CA ASP A 134 16.45 11.88 9.63
C ASP A 134 15.64 13.00 8.95
N GLY A 135 15.32 12.82 7.67
CA GLY A 135 14.45 13.73 6.93
C GLY A 135 13.11 13.84 7.65
N ASP A 136 12.83 15.05 8.15
CA ASP A 136 11.67 15.47 8.93
C ASP A 136 10.35 15.44 8.11
N ASP A 137 10.14 14.45 7.25
CA ASP A 137 9.09 14.42 6.22
C ASP A 137 7.92 13.48 6.54
N PHE A 138 7.77 13.08 7.80
CA PHE A 138 6.49 12.57 8.33
C PHE A 138 5.63 13.69 8.94
N GLY A 139 5.84 14.94 8.50
CA GLY A 139 5.04 16.11 8.84
C GLY A 139 3.58 15.95 8.40
N VAL A 140 2.76 15.43 9.31
CA VAL A 140 1.31 15.58 9.29
C VAL A 140 1.01 17.06 9.49
N MET A 141 0.55 17.74 8.43
CA MET A 141 -0.35 18.90 8.55
C MET A 141 -1.78 18.44 8.33
#